data_AF-A0A7K1E077-F1
#
_entry.id   AF-A0A7K1E077-F1
#
_cell.length_a   1.000
_cell.length_b   1.000
_cell.length_c   1.000
_cell.angle_alpha   90.00
_cell.angle_beta   90.00
_cell.angle_gamma   90.00
#
_symmetry.space_group_name_H-M   'P 1'
#
loop_
_entity.id
_entity.type
_entity.pdbx_description
1 polymer ?
#
loop_
_entity_poly.entity_id
_entity_poly.type
_entity_poly.pdbx_seq_one_letter_code
_entity_poly.pdbx_strand_id
1 'polypeptide(L)'
;DTEAFLAIGCADTPATEESTWAESAQMIIEAAPVLGPYFTYVDVLCSLWPSPPVFATAGMKPTGEEPIIIIGTTGDPSTPIEWAQGVVESLTDGRLITYSGEGHLAYNRGDSCVNTLVNDFFINDAVPPEDSTC
;
A
#
# COMPACT_ATOMS: atom_id res chain seq x y z
N ASP A 1 6.67 18.79 -2.11
CA ASP A 1 6.03 17.46 -1.96
C ASP A 1 7.03 16.40 -1.51
N THR A 2 8.22 16.35 -2.11
CA THR A 2 9.29 15.41 -1.72
C THR A 2 9.75 15.59 -0.27
N GLU A 3 9.80 16.83 0.23
CA GLU A 3 10.25 17.14 1.59
C GLU A 3 9.29 16.56 2.64
N ALA A 4 7.99 16.72 2.42
CA ALA A 4 6.96 16.18 3.30
C ALA A 4 6.90 14.66 3.24
N PHE A 5 7.00 14.08 2.03
CA PHE A 5 7.05 12.63 1.84
C PHE A 5 8.17 11.99 2.64
N LEU A 6 9.39 12.55 2.56
CA LEU A 6 10.53 12.05 3.32
C LEU A 6 10.34 12.24 4.82
N ALA A 7 9.92 13.44 5.25
CA ALA A 7 9.76 13.75 6.66
C ALA A 7 8.73 12.84 7.37
N ILE A 8 7.61 12.57 6.72
CA ILE A 8 6.56 11.70 7.24
C ILE A 8 7.01 10.24 7.16
N GLY A 9 7.58 9.81 6.04
CA GLY A 9 8.07 8.44 5.86
C GLY A 9 9.10 8.04 6.92
N CYS A 10 10.09 8.89 7.22
CA CYS A 10 11.07 8.60 8.27
C CYS A 10 10.48 8.65 9.68
N ALA A 11 9.38 9.39 9.88
CA ALA A 11 8.66 9.41 11.15
C ALA A 11 7.83 8.13 11.36
N ASP A 12 7.31 7.54 10.28
CA ASP A 12 6.44 6.35 10.29
C ASP A 12 7.21 5.03 10.19
N THR A 13 8.37 5.02 9.52
CA THR A 13 9.17 3.82 9.29
C THR A 13 10.65 4.12 9.51
N PRO A 14 11.30 3.52 10.52
CA PRO A 14 12.73 3.70 10.73
C PRO A 14 13.55 3.09 9.60
N ALA A 15 14.74 3.65 9.36
CA ALA A 15 15.73 3.02 8.48
C ALA A 15 16.10 1.62 8.98
N THR A 16 16.31 0.69 8.04
CA THR A 16 16.85 -0.63 8.37
C THR A 16 18.33 -0.55 8.77
N GLU A 17 18.86 -1.63 9.32
CA GLU A 17 20.27 -1.74 9.69
C GLU A 17 21.19 -1.57 8.46
N GLU A 18 22.16 -0.66 8.53
CA GLU A 18 23.07 -0.32 7.42
C GLU A 18 23.77 -1.54 6.80
N SER A 19 24.08 -2.55 7.63
CA SER A 19 24.71 -3.80 7.21
C SER A 19 23.90 -4.60 6.18
N THR A 20 22.59 -4.35 6.07
CA THR A 20 21.66 -5.04 5.16
C THR A 20 21.47 -4.33 3.81
N TRP A 21 21.92 -3.07 3.70
CA TRP A 21 21.55 -2.23 2.56
C TRP A 21 22.18 -2.69 1.24
N ALA A 22 23.42 -3.17 1.25
CA ALA A 22 24.09 -3.64 0.03
C ALA A 22 23.42 -4.90 -0.54
N GLU A 23 23.01 -5.82 0.33
CA GLU A 23 22.27 -7.03 -0.08
C GLU A 23 20.88 -6.65 -0.62
N SER A 24 20.17 -5.75 0.06
CA SER A 24 18.87 -5.24 -0.39
C SER A 24 18.97 -4.53 -1.74
N ALA A 25 19.99 -3.71 -1.94
CA ALA A 25 20.24 -3.03 -3.21
C ALA A 25 20.43 -4.04 -4.35
N GLN A 26 21.19 -5.12 -4.13
CA GLN A 26 21.39 -6.17 -5.13
C GLN A 26 20.08 -6.88 -5.46
N MET A 27 19.29 -7.25 -4.45
CA MET A 27 17.98 -7.89 -4.66
C MET A 27 17.02 -6.99 -5.47
N ILE A 28 16.99 -5.70 -5.17
CA ILE A 28 16.15 -4.71 -5.89
C ILE A 28 16.57 -4.60 -7.36
N ILE A 29 17.87 -4.55 -7.64
CA ILE A 29 18.39 -4.46 -9.02
C ILE A 29 18.09 -5.73 -9.80
N GLU A 30 18.23 -6.91 -9.18
CA GLU A 30 17.92 -8.20 -9.81
C GLU A 30 16.42 -8.34 -10.11
N ALA A 31 15.55 -7.93 -9.17
CA ALA A 31 14.11 -8.00 -9.33
C ALA A 31 13.58 -6.99 -10.36
N ALA A 32 14.17 -5.80 -10.44
CA ALA A 32 13.74 -4.73 -11.34
C ALA A 32 14.94 -4.09 -12.08
N PRO A 33 15.53 -4.73 -13.10
CA PRO A 33 16.75 -4.24 -13.74
C PRO A 33 16.68 -2.84 -14.35
N VAL A 34 15.48 -2.40 -14.76
CA VAL A 34 15.27 -1.08 -15.37
C VAL A 34 15.11 0.03 -14.32
N LEU A 35 14.33 -0.23 -13.27
CA LEU A 35 13.94 0.80 -12.28
C LEU A 35 14.69 0.66 -10.95
N GLY A 36 15.07 -0.56 -10.58
CA GLY A 36 15.71 -0.91 -9.32
C GLY A 36 16.91 -0.04 -8.93
N PRO A 37 17.86 0.28 -9.84
CA PRO A 37 18.97 1.17 -9.51
C PRO A 37 18.55 2.53 -8.91
N TYR A 38 17.37 3.04 -9.25
CA TYR A 38 16.84 4.31 -8.74
C TYR A 38 16.17 4.20 -7.35
N PHE A 39 15.92 2.98 -6.87
CA PHE A 39 15.24 2.69 -5.59
C PHE A 39 16.17 2.01 -4.56
N THR A 40 17.48 1.97 -4.81
CA THR A 40 18.46 1.44 -3.86
C THR A 40 18.88 2.49 -2.83
N TYR A 41 19.29 2.04 -1.63
CA TYR A 41 19.83 2.89 -0.54
C TYR A 41 18.92 4.04 -0.07
N VAL A 42 17.60 3.92 -0.25
CA VAL A 42 16.62 4.96 0.17
C VAL A 42 16.65 5.22 1.68
N ASP A 43 17.01 4.21 2.47
CA ASP A 43 17.11 4.28 3.93
C ASP A 43 18.17 5.25 4.45
N VAL A 44 19.17 5.61 3.64
CA VAL A 44 20.21 6.61 3.99
C VAL A 44 19.58 7.94 4.42
N LEU A 45 18.48 8.31 3.79
CA LEU A 45 17.82 9.58 4.10
C LEU A 45 17.17 9.55 5.48
N CYS A 46 16.58 8.42 5.87
CA CYS A 46 15.97 8.26 7.18
C CYS A 46 16.98 7.95 8.29
N SER A 47 18.10 7.30 7.99
CA SER A 47 19.17 7.07 8.98
C SER A 47 19.84 8.36 9.44
N LEU A 48 19.85 9.39 8.59
CA LEU A 48 20.37 10.72 8.87
C LEU A 48 19.29 11.68 9.39
N TRP A 49 18.04 11.22 9.56
CA TRP A 49 16.94 12.07 9.98
C TRP A 49 17.14 12.51 11.44
N PRO A 50 17.04 13.82 11.76
CA PRO A 50 17.44 14.33 13.08
C PRO A 50 16.42 14.03 14.19
N SER A 51 15.21 13.60 13.83
CA SER A 51 14.14 13.28 14.79
C SER A 51 13.90 11.77 14.81
N PRO A 52 13.65 11.18 15.99
CA PRO A 52 13.34 9.77 16.10
C PRO A 52 12.00 9.44 15.41
N PRO A 53 11.83 8.19 14.94
CA PRO A 53 10.53 7.70 14.45
C PRO A 53 9.49 7.78 15.58
N VAL A 54 8.26 8.11 15.22
CA VAL A 54 7.13 8.28 16.14
C VAL A 54 6.11 7.15 16.03
N PHE A 55 6.10 6.44 14.90
CA PHE A 55 5.32 5.24 14.69
C PHE A 55 6.25 4.08 14.38
N ALA A 56 6.12 3.00 15.14
CA ALA A 56 6.62 1.69 14.75
C ALA A 56 5.37 0.83 14.54
N THR A 57 5.03 0.57 13.30
CA THR A 57 3.87 -0.23 12.91
C THR A 57 4.01 -1.65 13.47
N ALA A 58 3.45 -1.88 14.65
CA ALA A 58 3.25 -3.23 15.17
C ALA A 58 1.81 -3.36 15.68
N GLY A 59 0.98 -4.02 14.88
CA GLY A 59 -0.18 -4.76 15.37
C GLY A 59 -1.45 -3.97 15.67
N MET A 60 -1.71 -2.85 15.00
CA MET A 60 -3.03 -2.24 15.08
C MET A 60 -4.05 -3.16 14.39
N LYS A 61 -4.89 -3.82 15.18
CA LYS A 61 -6.09 -4.52 14.69
C LYS A 61 -7.28 -3.59 14.82
N PRO A 62 -7.87 -3.09 13.73
CA PRO A 62 -9.09 -2.30 13.80
C PRO A 62 -10.20 -3.12 14.46
N THR A 63 -10.86 -2.54 15.46
CA THR A 63 -11.91 -3.21 16.25
C THR A 63 -13.33 -2.85 15.80
N GLY A 64 -13.48 -2.16 14.66
CA GLY A 64 -14.79 -1.83 14.10
C GLY A 64 -15.45 -3.07 13.50
N GLU A 65 -16.76 -3.18 13.68
CA GLU A 65 -17.59 -4.26 13.11
C GLU A 65 -18.22 -3.86 11.77
N GLU A 66 -18.17 -2.57 11.42
CA GLU A 66 -18.69 -2.08 10.14
C GLU A 66 -17.81 -2.55 8.98
N PRO A 67 -18.41 -2.93 7.83
CA PRO A 67 -17.66 -3.32 6.65
C PRO A 67 -16.72 -2.22 6.16
N ILE A 68 -15.49 -2.61 5.81
CA ILE A 68 -14.50 -1.72 5.20
C ILE A 68 -14.13 -2.29 3.83
N ILE A 69 -14.37 -1.49 2.79
CA ILE A 69 -13.97 -1.82 1.43
C ILE A 69 -12.50 -1.47 1.20
N ILE A 70 -11.75 -2.41 0.65
CA ILE A 70 -10.36 -2.24 0.20
C ILE A 70 -10.34 -2.51 -1.31
N ILE A 71 -9.58 -1.70 -2.04
CA ILE A 71 -9.46 -1.82 -3.49
C ILE A 71 -8.02 -2.22 -3.81
N GLY A 72 -7.85 -3.33 -4.52
CA GLY A 72 -6.55 -3.82 -4.97
C GLY A 72 -6.51 -3.90 -6.49
N THR A 73 -5.41 -3.46 -7.11
CA THR A 73 -5.20 -3.58 -8.57
C THR A 73 -4.14 -4.64 -8.85
N THR A 74 -4.41 -5.57 -9.76
CA THR A 74 -3.52 -6.72 -10.02
C THR A 74 -2.13 -6.32 -10.51
N GLY A 75 -2.03 -5.21 -11.26
CA GLY A 75 -0.79 -4.66 -11.81
C GLY A 75 -0.40 -3.31 -11.18
N ASP A 76 -0.68 -3.10 -9.89
CA ASP A 76 -0.23 -1.89 -9.19
C ASP A 76 1.28 -1.96 -8.87
N PRO A 77 2.12 -1.07 -9.42
CA PRO A 77 3.56 -1.10 -9.17
C PRO A 77 3.95 -0.45 -7.84
N SER A 78 3.05 0.29 -7.18
CA SER A 78 3.34 1.08 -5.97
C SER A 78 2.78 0.43 -4.71
N THR A 79 1.59 -0.16 -4.81
CA THR A 79 0.92 -0.89 -3.73
C THR A 79 0.37 -2.21 -4.27
N PRO A 80 1.21 -3.27 -4.37
CA PRO A 80 0.82 -4.55 -4.94
C PRO A 80 -0.44 -5.15 -4.29
N ILE A 81 -1.21 -5.93 -5.05
CA ILE A 81 -2.51 -6.47 -4.60
C ILE A 81 -2.41 -7.29 -3.31
N GLU A 82 -1.27 -7.94 -3.06
CA GLU A 82 -0.99 -8.71 -1.86
C GLU A 82 -1.04 -7.82 -0.60
N TRP A 83 -0.69 -6.53 -0.71
CA TRP A 83 -0.79 -5.59 0.41
C TRP A 83 -2.25 -5.27 0.71
N ALA A 84 -3.09 -5.10 -0.31
CA ALA A 84 -4.54 -4.92 -0.15
C ALA A 84 -5.18 -6.15 0.50
N GLN A 85 -4.79 -7.36 0.07
CA GLN A 85 -5.23 -8.62 0.68
C GLN A 85 -4.80 -8.69 2.16
N GLY A 86 -3.56 -8.35 2.48
CA GLY A 86 -3.07 -8.31 3.87
C GLY A 86 -3.84 -7.31 4.75
N VAL A 87 -4.25 -6.17 4.20
CA VAL A 87 -5.14 -5.23 4.92
C VAL A 87 -6.51 -5.86 5.16
N VAL A 88 -7.13 -6.49 4.15
CA VAL A 88 -8.42 -7.19 4.30
C VAL A 88 -8.36 -8.25 5.39
N GLU A 89 -7.30 -9.05 5.44
CA GLU A 89 -7.08 -10.08 6.47
C GLU A 89 -6.90 -9.51 7.88
N SER A 90 -6.45 -8.25 7.99
CA SER A 90 -6.28 -7.57 9.28
C SER A 90 -7.59 -7.00 9.85
N LEU A 91 -8.64 -6.91 9.03
CA LEU A 91 -9.93 -6.32 9.37
C LEU A 91 -10.92 -7.39 9.86
N THR A 92 -11.87 -6.98 10.70
CA THR A 92 -12.94 -7.87 11.18
C THR A 92 -13.98 -8.12 10.08
N ASP A 93 -14.33 -7.08 9.32
CA ASP A 93 -15.18 -7.17 8.13
C ASP A 93 -14.51 -6.41 6.96
N GLY A 94 -13.50 -7.03 6.36
CA GLY A 94 -12.85 -6.53 5.15
C GLY A 94 -13.53 -7.06 3.88
N ARG A 95 -13.73 -6.19 2.89
CA ARG A 95 -14.25 -6.55 1.56
C ARG A 95 -13.27 -6.11 0.48
N LEU A 96 -12.80 -7.05 -0.34
CA LEU A 96 -11.89 -6.74 -1.44
C LEU A 96 -12.66 -6.49 -2.73
N ILE A 97 -12.42 -5.34 -3.36
CA ILE A 97 -12.71 -5.13 -4.78
C ILE A 97 -11.39 -5.31 -5.53
N THR A 98 -11.30 -6.38 -6.32
CA THR A 98 -10.16 -6.60 -7.22
C THR A 98 -10.41 -5.85 -8.52
N TYR A 99 -9.45 -5.04 -8.96
CA TYR A 99 -9.41 -4.47 -10.31
C TYR A 99 -8.34 -5.19 -11.14
N SER A 100 -8.77 -5.82 -12.22
CA SER A 100 -7.96 -6.64 -13.12
C SER A 100 -7.37 -5.75 -14.21
N GLY A 101 -6.28 -5.08 -13.87
CA GLY A 101 -5.64 -4.11 -14.74
C GLY A 101 -4.26 -3.71 -14.27
N GLU A 102 -3.70 -2.71 -14.95
CA GLU A 102 -2.38 -2.12 -14.69
C GLU A 102 -2.53 -0.69 -14.16
N GLY A 103 -1.62 -0.28 -13.30
CA GLY A 103 -1.54 1.10 -12.79
C GLY A 103 -1.91 1.24 -11.32
N HIS A 104 -1.65 2.43 -10.78
CA HIS A 104 -1.83 2.71 -9.36
C HIS A 104 -3.22 3.28 -9.06
N LEU A 105 -3.92 2.66 -8.09
CA LEU A 105 -5.32 2.93 -7.70
C LEU A 105 -6.34 2.54 -8.80
N ALA A 106 -7.62 2.46 -8.42
CA ALA A 106 -8.70 2.13 -9.37
C ALA A 106 -9.99 2.98 -9.22
N TYR A 107 -10.36 3.41 -8.01
CA TYR A 107 -11.56 4.24 -7.83
C TYR A 107 -11.38 5.63 -8.47
N ASN A 108 -12.39 6.07 -9.20
CA ASN A 108 -12.40 7.31 -9.98
C ASN A 108 -11.28 7.38 -11.03
N ARG A 109 -10.84 6.22 -11.56
CA ARG A 109 -9.80 6.11 -12.61
C ARG A 109 -10.33 5.69 -13.99
N GLY A 110 -11.65 5.52 -14.12
CA GLY A 110 -12.31 5.29 -15.41
C GLY A 110 -12.99 3.93 -15.57
N ASP A 111 -12.76 2.99 -14.64
CA ASP A 111 -13.48 1.72 -14.63
C ASP A 111 -14.88 1.87 -14.03
N SER A 112 -15.92 1.55 -14.81
CA SER A 112 -17.31 1.70 -14.36
C SER A 112 -17.72 0.68 -13.31
N CYS A 113 -17.11 -0.51 -13.30
CA CYS A 113 -17.42 -1.57 -12.34
C CYS A 113 -16.94 -1.16 -10.94
N VAL A 114 -15.67 -0.77 -10.80
CA VAL A 114 -15.10 -0.28 -9.53
C VAL A 114 -15.87 0.93 -9.02
N ASN A 115 -16.13 1.90 -9.91
CA ASN A 115 -16.86 3.10 -9.52
C ASN A 115 -18.28 2.80 -9.02
N THR A 116 -18.98 1.85 -9.65
CA THR A 116 -20.34 1.48 -9.24
C THR A 116 -20.33 0.81 -7.87
N LEU A 117 -19.45 -0.17 -7.64
CA LEU A 117 -19.36 -0.87 -6.36
C LEU A 117 -19.01 0.09 -5.20
N VAL A 118 -18.05 0.99 -5.41
CA VAL A 118 -17.66 1.97 -4.39
C VAL A 118 -18.77 2.98 -4.13
N ASN A 119 -19.43 3.48 -5.18
CA ASN A 119 -20.52 4.44 -5.02
C ASN A 119 -21.74 3.81 -4.34
N ASP A 120 -22.10 2.58 -4.69
CA ASP A 120 -23.20 1.87 -4.06
C ASP A 120 -22.93 1.60 -2.57
N PHE A 121 -21.68 1.30 -2.20
CA PHE A 121 -21.27 1.21 -0.80
C PHE A 121 -21.50 2.52 -0.04
N PHE A 122 -21.06 3.65 -0.57
CA PHE A 122 -21.17 4.94 0.12
C PHE A 122 -22.56 5.60 0.06
N ILE A 123 -23.33 5.35 -1.00
CA ILE A 123 -24.61 6.04 -1.24
C ILE A 123 -25.79 5.19 -0.76
N ASN A 124 -25.70 3.88 -0.94
CA ASN A 124 -26.82 2.95 -0.73
C ASN A 124 -26.55 1.94 0.40
N ASP A 125 -25.44 2.08 1.14
CA ASP A 125 -24.96 1.12 2.15
C ASP A 125 -24.86 -0.32 1.61
N ALA A 126 -24.61 -0.46 0.30
CA ALA A 126 -24.57 -1.75 -0.37
C ALA A 126 -23.15 -2.33 -0.32
N VAL A 127 -22.96 -3.34 0.53
CA VAL A 127 -21.68 -4.03 0.70
C VAL A 127 -21.36 -4.87 -0.53
N PRO A 128 -20.17 -4.72 -1.16
CA PRO A 128 -19.77 -5.56 -2.28
C PRO A 128 -19.70 -7.05 -1.88
N PRO A 129 -20.03 -7.98 -2.78
CA PRO A 129 -19.75 -9.41 -2.59
C PRO A 129 -18.27 -9.68 -2.27
N GLU A 130 -17.99 -10.74 -1.50
CA GLU A 130 -16.63 -11.07 -1.01
C GLU A 130 -15.57 -11.19 -2.12
N ASP A 131 -15.93 -11.68 -3.31
CA ASP A 131 -15.02 -11.90 -4.44
C ASP A 131 -15.28 -10.94 -5.62
N SER A 132 -15.60 -9.68 -5.31
CA SER A 132 -15.90 -8.67 -6.33
C SER A 132 -14.68 -8.42 -7.23
N THR A 133 -14.83 -8.76 -8.52
CA THR A 133 -13.79 -8.56 -9.54
C THR A 133 -14.31 -7.66 -10.64
N CYS A 134 -13.59 -6.58 -10.81
CA CYS A 134 -13.46 -5.76 -12.00
C CYS A 134 -12.02 -5.99 -12.53
#